data_AF-A0AAV0W3V1-F1
#
_entry.id   AF-A0AAV0W3V1-F1
#
_cell.length_a   1.000
_cell.length_b   1.000
_cell.length_c   1.000
_cell.angle_alpha   90.00
_cell.angle_beta   90.00
_cell.angle_gamma   90.00
#
_symmetry.space_group_name_H-M   'P 1'
#
loop_
_entity.id
_entity.type
_entity.pdbx_description
1 polymer ?
#
loop_
_entity_poly.entity_id
_entity_poly.type
_entity_poly.pdbx_seq_one_letter_code
_entity_poly.pdbx_strand_id
1 'polypeptide(L)'
;MDNARTYQVPSLLKTAYYACNQIERDRYDSLDVPDVDLRSCCESLFEILKIPKSQNEDSDRRTMIIRSHFAFTDKILYKTCEEAESHGHINCLKLAREIGLPWDVWSRVAFDKPCDRTARLGYLECLKYARENGCFWDEETCSSAAENGHMDCLVYARENGCPWDEKTCSSAAENGHMDCLVYARENGCPWDEQTCSSAAENGHMDCLVYARENGCPWDVMTCRNAAENGHMDCLVYARENGCPWDESTCYNAASGGHLDCLVYARENGCPWDKWTCSSAAYGGHMDCLIYARENGCPWDVMTCNNAAKRGHKDCLVYAMENGCQWNDLTCKYAAWNDHKDCLDYIRENSHKIRTPL
;
A
#
# COMPACT_ATOMS: atom_id res chain seq x y z
N MET A 1 -34.18 7.13 -10.98
CA MET A 1 -33.51 8.18 -11.77
C MET A 1 -32.72 9.00 -10.77
N ASP A 2 -31.56 8.49 -10.37
CA ASP A 2 -30.65 9.16 -9.43
C ASP A 2 -29.24 8.70 -9.79
N ASN A 3 -28.43 9.63 -10.28
CA ASN A 3 -27.26 10.06 -9.52
C ASN A 3 -26.58 11.22 -10.23
N ALA A 4 -26.36 12.26 -9.43
CA ALA A 4 -25.79 13.52 -9.80
C ALA A 4 -24.37 13.35 -10.35
N ARG A 5 -24.10 13.95 -11.51
CA ARG A 5 -22.75 14.40 -11.84
C ARG A 5 -22.56 15.77 -11.22
N THR A 6 -22.25 15.81 -9.94
CA THR A 6 -21.77 17.01 -9.24
C THR A 6 -20.36 17.33 -9.73
N TYR A 7 -20.25 18.22 -10.71
CA TYR A 7 -19.00 18.90 -10.99
C TYR A 7 -18.89 20.12 -10.07
N GLN A 8 -18.20 19.97 -8.94
CA GLN A 8 -17.65 21.13 -8.22
C GLN A 8 -16.18 21.24 -8.58
N VAL A 9 -15.88 22.04 -9.61
CA VAL A 9 -14.55 22.68 -9.71
C VAL A 9 -14.77 24.18 -9.52
N PRO A 10 -14.64 24.69 -8.27
CA PRO A 10 -15.00 26.06 -7.94
C PRO A 10 -14.01 27.12 -8.46
N SER A 11 -12.98 26.72 -9.21
CA SER A 11 -11.86 27.58 -9.57
C SER A 11 -12.25 28.65 -10.59
N LEU A 12 -12.99 28.34 -11.65
CA LEU A 12 -13.20 29.34 -12.72
C LEU A 12 -14.00 30.56 -12.23
N LEU A 13 -15.01 30.36 -11.38
CA LEU A 13 -15.92 31.41 -10.92
C LEU A 13 -15.20 32.40 -9.99
N LYS A 14 -14.42 31.89 -9.02
CA LYS A 14 -13.67 32.73 -8.09
C LYS A 14 -12.37 33.26 -8.71
N THR A 15 -11.77 32.56 -9.68
CA THR A 15 -10.67 33.09 -10.51
C THR A 15 -11.15 34.26 -11.39
N ALA A 16 -12.34 34.16 -11.98
CA ALA A 16 -12.97 35.30 -12.65
C ALA A 16 -13.24 36.45 -11.68
N TYR A 17 -13.78 36.17 -10.48
CA TYR A 17 -13.98 37.18 -9.43
C TYR A 17 -12.68 37.90 -9.03
N TYR A 18 -11.58 37.19 -8.81
CA TYR A 18 -10.31 37.83 -8.43
C TYR A 18 -9.55 38.48 -9.60
N ALA A 19 -9.89 38.13 -10.85
CA ALA A 19 -9.40 38.83 -12.04
C ALA A 19 -10.17 40.14 -12.33
N CYS A 20 -11.35 40.31 -11.72
CA CYS A 20 -12.23 41.46 -11.89
C CYS A 20 -11.72 42.72 -11.15
N ASN A 21 -12.01 43.90 -11.73
CA ASN A 21 -11.79 45.16 -11.05
C ASN A 21 -12.80 45.34 -9.88
N GLN A 22 -12.61 46.37 -9.05
CA GLN A 22 -13.42 46.55 -7.83
C GLN A 22 -14.93 46.62 -8.13
N ILE A 23 -15.32 47.30 -9.22
CA ILE A 23 -16.73 47.50 -9.61
C ILE A 23 -17.39 46.17 -9.99
N GLU A 24 -16.65 45.32 -10.69
CA GLU A 24 -17.11 43.99 -11.10
C GLU A 24 -17.21 43.03 -9.90
N ARG A 25 -16.29 43.12 -8.93
CA ARG A 25 -16.34 42.35 -7.69
C ARG A 25 -17.53 42.73 -6.81
N ASP A 26 -17.76 44.02 -6.62
CA ASP A 26 -18.91 44.52 -5.85
C ASP A 26 -20.25 44.03 -6.44
N ARG A 27 -20.30 43.86 -7.77
CA ARG A 27 -21.46 43.31 -8.48
C ARG A 27 -21.60 41.81 -8.30
N TYR A 28 -20.49 41.08 -8.25
CA TYR A 28 -20.48 39.65 -7.98
C TYR A 28 -20.84 39.33 -6.53
N ASP A 29 -20.35 40.10 -5.56
CA ASP A 29 -20.68 39.98 -4.13
C ASP A 29 -22.16 40.26 -3.83
N SER A 30 -22.85 40.93 -4.74
CA SER A 30 -24.30 41.15 -4.67
C SER A 30 -25.13 39.96 -5.18
N LEU A 31 -24.48 38.96 -5.80
CA LEU A 31 -25.13 37.72 -6.24
C LEU A 31 -25.15 36.72 -5.08
N ASP A 32 -26.26 36.00 -4.90
CA ASP A 32 -26.41 34.95 -3.89
C ASP A 32 -25.69 33.67 -4.36
N VAL A 33 -24.36 33.73 -4.38
CA VAL A 33 -23.49 32.61 -4.75
C VAL A 33 -23.02 31.86 -3.49
N PRO A 34 -23.08 30.52 -3.48
CA PRO A 34 -22.67 29.73 -2.32
C PRO A 34 -21.19 29.93 -1.99
N ASP A 35 -20.87 29.91 -0.69
CA ASP A 35 -19.50 30.01 -0.22
C ASP A 35 -18.69 28.79 -0.69
N VAL A 36 -17.47 29.07 -1.15
CA VAL A 36 -16.60 28.11 -1.81
C VAL A 36 -15.36 27.90 -0.96
N ASP A 37 -15.24 26.72 -0.36
CA ASP A 37 -14.06 26.27 0.36
C ASP A 37 -12.91 25.98 -0.62
N LEU A 38 -11.87 26.82 -0.59
CA LEU A 38 -10.72 26.70 -1.48
C LEU A 38 -9.72 25.72 -0.86
N ARG A 39 -9.40 24.65 -1.59
CA ARG A 39 -8.27 23.78 -1.22
C ARG A 39 -6.95 24.56 -1.33
N SER A 40 -5.95 24.12 -0.57
CA SER A 40 -4.63 24.77 -0.48
C SER A 40 -3.91 24.98 -1.82
N CYS A 41 -4.16 24.12 -2.81
CA CYS A 41 -3.65 24.32 -4.18
C CYS A 41 -4.25 25.56 -4.86
N CYS A 42 -5.54 25.83 -4.65
CA CYS A 42 -6.20 27.04 -5.16
C CYS A 42 -5.67 28.27 -4.43
N GLU A 43 -5.54 28.22 -3.10
CA GLU A 43 -4.99 29.32 -2.30
C GLU A 43 -3.57 29.69 -2.73
N SER A 44 -2.72 28.68 -2.95
CA SER A 44 -1.33 28.88 -3.39
C SER A 44 -1.26 29.51 -4.79
N LEU A 45 -2.14 29.12 -5.72
CA LEU A 45 -2.26 29.77 -7.02
C LEU A 45 -2.75 31.22 -6.91
N PHE A 46 -3.68 31.52 -6.00
CA PHE A 46 -4.16 32.88 -5.78
C PHE A 46 -3.07 33.81 -5.23
N GLU A 47 -2.21 33.32 -4.33
CA GLU A 47 -1.09 34.11 -3.83
C GLU A 47 -0.10 34.47 -4.95
N ILE A 48 0.10 33.58 -5.94
CA ILE A 48 0.91 33.89 -7.14
C ILE A 48 0.27 34.98 -8.00
N LEU A 49 -1.07 34.95 -8.17
CA LEU A 49 -1.80 35.94 -8.97
C LEU A 49 -1.89 37.32 -8.31
N LYS A 50 -1.78 37.41 -6.98
CA LYS A 50 -1.83 38.67 -6.21
C LYS A 50 -0.54 39.51 -6.29
N ILE A 51 0.53 39.01 -6.89
CA ILE A 51 1.81 39.74 -7.02
C ILE A 51 1.58 41.00 -7.88
N PRO A 52 1.85 42.22 -7.35
CA PRO A 52 1.50 43.46 -8.03
C PRO A 52 2.23 43.61 -9.37
N LYS A 53 1.49 44.03 -10.41
CA LYS A 53 2.06 44.32 -11.74
C LYS A 53 2.91 45.60 -11.66
N SER A 54 4.16 45.58 -12.10
CA SER A 54 4.88 46.84 -12.34
C SER A 54 4.31 47.53 -13.59
N GLN A 55 4.34 48.86 -13.65
CA GLN A 55 3.54 49.67 -14.59
C GLN A 55 3.87 49.52 -16.07
N ASN A 56 4.84 48.69 -16.47
CA ASN A 56 5.23 48.49 -17.88
C ASN A 56 5.51 47.02 -18.23
N GLU A 57 4.85 46.08 -17.56
CA GLU A 57 5.09 44.65 -17.79
C GLU A 57 4.02 44.02 -18.69
N ASP A 58 4.44 43.58 -19.87
CA ASP A 58 3.62 42.77 -20.79
C ASP A 58 3.16 41.46 -20.13
N SER A 59 1.94 41.04 -20.46
CA SER A 59 1.29 39.81 -19.97
C SER A 59 1.90 38.51 -20.49
N ASP A 60 3.10 38.58 -21.07
CA ASP A 60 3.73 37.44 -21.73
C ASP A 60 4.24 36.42 -20.71
N ARG A 61 4.16 35.14 -21.11
CA ARG A 61 4.54 33.95 -20.31
C ARG A 61 5.89 34.08 -19.60
N ARG A 62 6.86 34.79 -20.21
CA ARG A 62 8.20 35.03 -19.63
C ARG A 62 8.15 35.96 -18.41
N THR A 63 7.31 36.99 -18.43
CA THR A 63 7.16 37.95 -17.33
C THR A 63 6.52 37.29 -16.11
N MET A 64 5.55 36.40 -16.32
CA MET A 64 4.93 35.62 -15.24
C MET A 64 5.91 34.62 -14.59
N ILE A 65 6.73 33.92 -15.39
CA ILE A 65 7.77 33.01 -14.89
C ILE A 65 8.79 33.75 -14.00
N ILE A 66 9.22 34.95 -14.43
CA ILE A 66 10.19 35.76 -13.67
C ILE A 66 9.59 36.19 -12.33
N ARG A 67 8.31 36.62 -12.30
CA ARG A 67 7.62 36.98 -11.05
C ARG A 67 7.42 35.79 -10.12
N SER A 68 7.04 34.62 -10.64
CA SER A 68 6.84 33.42 -9.82
C SER A 68 8.15 32.92 -9.21
N HIS A 69 9.26 32.98 -9.95
CA HIS A 69 10.59 32.63 -9.42
C HIS A 69 11.15 33.67 -8.44
N PHE A 70 10.83 34.96 -8.59
CA PHE A 70 11.28 36.00 -7.65
C PHE A 70 10.46 36.05 -6.36
N ALA A 71 9.18 35.70 -6.41
CA ALA A 71 8.27 35.79 -5.26
C ALA A 71 8.18 34.49 -4.44
N PHE A 72 8.42 33.33 -5.05
CA PHE A 72 8.28 32.03 -4.41
C PHE A 72 9.55 31.20 -4.57
N THR A 73 9.94 30.51 -3.50
CA THR A 73 10.94 29.43 -3.60
C THR A 73 10.35 28.29 -4.44
N ASP A 74 11.17 27.61 -5.24
CA ASP A 74 10.78 26.44 -6.06
C ASP A 74 9.96 25.40 -5.27
N LYS A 75 10.15 25.34 -3.95
CA LYS A 75 9.44 24.48 -2.99
C LYS A 75 7.93 24.75 -2.89
N ILE A 76 7.49 26.01 -2.90
CA ILE A 76 6.05 26.36 -2.78
C ILE A 76 5.32 26.08 -4.10
N LEU A 77 5.99 26.33 -5.22
CA LEU A 77 5.46 26.08 -6.56
C LEU A 77 5.27 24.57 -6.79
N TYR A 78 6.26 23.76 -6.44
CA TYR A 78 6.20 22.31 -6.49
C TYR A 78 5.01 21.74 -5.68
N LYS A 79 4.85 22.20 -4.44
CA LYS A 79 3.76 21.78 -3.55
C LYS A 79 2.37 22.08 -4.14
N THR A 80 2.25 23.15 -4.94
CA THR A 80 0.97 23.57 -5.52
C THR A 80 0.51 22.64 -6.63
N CYS A 81 1.41 22.25 -7.55
CA CYS A 81 1.11 21.26 -8.59
C CYS A 81 0.84 19.89 -7.98
N GLU A 82 1.67 19.50 -7.01
CA GLU A 82 1.52 18.25 -6.27
C GLU A 82 0.14 18.16 -5.59
N GLU A 83 -0.29 19.23 -4.92
CA GLU A 83 -1.61 19.28 -4.29
C GLU A 83 -2.73 19.28 -5.32
N ALA A 84 -2.57 19.95 -6.47
CA ALA A 84 -3.59 19.92 -7.52
C ALA A 84 -3.72 18.52 -8.13
N GLU A 85 -2.62 17.79 -8.33
CA GLU A 85 -2.60 16.39 -8.76
C GLU A 85 -3.26 15.48 -7.72
N SER A 86 -2.88 15.63 -6.44
CA SER A 86 -3.42 14.81 -5.34
C SER A 86 -4.94 14.95 -5.15
N HIS A 87 -5.55 16.02 -5.67
CA HIS A 87 -7.00 16.26 -5.60
C HIS A 87 -7.71 16.22 -6.97
N GLY A 88 -7.00 15.89 -8.05
CA GLY A 88 -7.61 15.81 -9.39
C GLY A 88 -8.06 17.17 -9.96
N HIS A 89 -7.47 18.26 -9.48
CA HIS A 89 -7.84 19.63 -9.85
C HIS A 89 -7.23 20.05 -11.19
N ILE A 90 -7.77 19.50 -12.29
CA ILE A 90 -7.29 19.76 -13.66
C ILE A 90 -7.20 21.24 -14.01
N ASN A 91 -8.14 22.08 -13.56
CA ASN A 91 -8.11 23.51 -13.84
C ASN A 91 -6.96 24.22 -13.11
N CYS A 92 -6.62 23.79 -11.90
CA CYS A 92 -5.47 24.29 -11.17
C CYS A 92 -4.17 23.90 -11.88
N LEU A 93 -4.10 22.68 -12.43
CA LEU A 93 -2.95 22.23 -13.22
C LEU A 93 -2.80 23.00 -14.53
N LYS A 94 -3.90 23.25 -15.24
CA LYS A 94 -3.90 24.07 -16.47
C LYS A 94 -3.42 25.49 -16.19
N LEU A 95 -3.96 26.12 -15.14
CA LEU A 95 -3.55 27.46 -14.72
C LEU A 95 -2.07 27.50 -14.29
N ALA A 96 -1.62 26.52 -13.50
CA ALA A 96 -0.21 26.36 -13.13
C ALA A 96 0.70 26.32 -14.37
N ARG A 97 0.27 25.62 -15.43
CA ARG A 97 1.04 25.52 -16.66
C ARG A 97 1.03 26.81 -17.49
N GLU A 98 -0.10 27.51 -17.56
CA GLU A 98 -0.20 28.83 -18.19
C GLU A 98 0.76 29.85 -17.54
N ILE A 99 0.90 29.78 -16.22
CA ILE A 99 1.85 30.60 -15.44
C ILE A 99 3.31 30.19 -15.71
N GLY A 100 3.54 29.03 -16.34
CA GLY A 100 4.84 28.57 -16.80
C GLY A 100 5.50 27.49 -15.95
N LEU A 101 4.77 26.89 -15.00
CA LEU A 101 5.30 25.82 -14.14
C LEU A 101 5.63 24.56 -14.97
N PRO A 102 6.83 23.95 -14.83
CA PRO A 102 7.19 22.72 -15.52
C PRO A 102 6.50 21.50 -14.90
N TRP A 103 6.19 20.49 -15.73
CA TRP A 103 5.72 19.17 -15.27
C TRP A 103 6.86 18.29 -14.74
N ASP A 104 8.05 18.50 -15.27
CA ASP A 104 9.25 17.70 -15.06
C ASP A 104 10.29 18.48 -14.24
N VAL A 105 9.87 19.17 -13.19
CA VAL A 105 10.88 19.56 -12.19
C VAL A 105 11.26 18.31 -11.46
N TRP A 106 12.35 17.69 -11.92
CA TRP A 106 13.01 16.54 -11.30
C TRP A 106 13.41 16.93 -9.88
N SER A 107 12.43 16.86 -8.98
CA SER A 107 12.67 16.94 -7.56
C SER A 107 13.44 15.68 -7.24
N ARG A 108 14.74 15.83 -6.96
CA ARG A 108 15.57 14.82 -6.27
C ARG A 108 14.95 14.37 -4.93
N VAL A 109 13.78 14.89 -4.56
CA VAL A 109 13.10 14.76 -3.27
C VAL A 109 11.74 14.06 -3.39
N ALA A 110 11.20 13.87 -4.60
CA ALA A 110 9.90 13.21 -4.79
C ALA A 110 10.05 11.98 -5.68
N PHE A 111 9.83 10.81 -5.07
CA PHE A 111 9.97 9.50 -5.72
C PHE A 111 8.77 9.13 -6.63
N ASP A 112 7.79 10.02 -6.76
CA ASP A 112 6.47 9.73 -7.33
C ASP A 112 6.14 10.73 -8.44
N LYS A 113 6.10 10.27 -9.70
CA LYS A 113 5.90 11.15 -10.87
C LYS A 113 4.43 11.57 -10.96
N PRO A 114 4.10 12.71 -11.57
CA PRO A 114 2.72 13.13 -11.77
C PRO A 114 1.84 12.08 -12.46
N CYS A 115 2.39 11.37 -13.44
CA CYS A 115 1.68 10.30 -14.14
C CYS A 115 1.34 9.13 -13.19
N ASP A 116 2.31 8.65 -12.41
CA ASP A 116 2.13 7.58 -11.42
C ASP A 116 1.10 7.99 -10.36
N ARG A 117 1.22 9.21 -9.82
CA ARG A 117 0.30 9.77 -8.83
C ARG A 117 -1.13 9.89 -9.33
N THR A 118 -1.32 10.47 -10.51
CA THR A 118 -2.66 10.67 -11.08
C THR A 118 -3.30 9.36 -11.52
N ALA A 119 -2.49 8.38 -11.96
CA ALA A 119 -2.92 7.01 -12.19
C ALA A 119 -3.36 6.32 -10.89
N ARG A 120 -2.53 6.40 -9.84
CA ARG A 120 -2.81 5.85 -8.50
C ARG A 120 -4.07 6.40 -7.84
N LEU A 121 -4.40 7.66 -8.12
CA LEU A 121 -5.58 8.33 -7.56
C LEU A 121 -6.80 8.34 -8.49
N GLY A 122 -6.68 7.76 -9.69
CA GLY A 122 -7.81 7.60 -10.62
C GLY A 122 -8.22 8.88 -11.34
N TYR A 123 -7.35 9.90 -11.37
CA TYR A 123 -7.66 11.17 -12.02
C TYR A 123 -7.28 11.16 -13.50
N LEU A 124 -8.07 10.43 -14.30
CA LEU A 124 -7.85 10.23 -15.74
C LEU A 124 -7.56 11.53 -16.50
N GLU A 125 -8.31 12.60 -16.24
CA GLU A 125 -8.13 13.88 -16.93
C GLU A 125 -6.81 14.56 -16.56
N CYS A 126 -6.35 14.38 -15.33
CA CYS A 126 -5.03 14.87 -14.91
C CYS A 126 -3.92 14.02 -15.53
N LEU A 127 -4.10 12.70 -15.63
CA LEU A 127 -3.16 11.78 -16.29
C LEU A 127 -3.01 12.11 -17.79
N LYS A 128 -4.13 12.31 -18.50
CA LYS A 128 -4.14 12.76 -19.90
C LYS A 128 -3.36 14.06 -20.07
N TYR A 129 -3.69 15.06 -19.26
CA TYR A 129 -3.07 16.37 -19.34
C TYR A 129 -1.58 16.33 -18.99
N ALA A 130 -1.18 15.56 -17.98
CA ALA A 130 0.22 15.33 -17.65
C ALA A 130 0.98 14.76 -18.85
N ARG A 131 0.41 13.73 -19.49
CA ARG A 131 1.01 13.06 -20.65
C ARG A 131 1.17 14.00 -21.85
N GLU A 132 0.11 14.74 -22.20
CA GLU A 132 0.13 15.72 -23.30
C GLU A 132 1.21 16.81 -23.11
N ASN A 133 1.58 17.09 -21.87
CA ASN A 133 2.60 18.09 -21.54
C ASN A 133 4.00 17.49 -21.34
N GLY A 134 4.22 16.23 -21.72
CA GLY A 134 5.55 15.60 -21.73
C GLY A 134 5.92 14.89 -20.43
N CYS A 135 4.97 14.65 -19.52
CA CYS A 135 5.22 13.75 -18.38
C CYS A 135 5.64 12.36 -18.90
N PHE A 136 6.76 11.87 -18.35
CA PHE A 136 7.24 10.52 -18.61
C PHE A 136 6.44 9.52 -17.78
N TRP A 137 6.09 8.40 -18.40
CA TRP A 137 5.52 7.24 -17.74
C TRP A 137 6.37 6.01 -18.02
N ASP A 138 6.27 5.04 -17.13
CA ASP A 138 6.88 3.72 -17.24
C ASP A 138 5.93 2.67 -16.63
N GLU A 139 6.42 1.46 -16.41
CA GLU A 139 5.63 0.34 -15.91
C GLU A 139 4.90 0.68 -14.59
N GLU A 140 5.50 1.56 -13.77
CA GLU A 140 4.95 2.00 -12.49
C GLU A 140 3.62 2.77 -12.64
N THR A 141 3.42 3.46 -13.76
CA THR A 141 2.15 4.17 -14.02
C THR A 141 1.00 3.17 -14.18
N CYS A 142 1.25 2.03 -14.85
CA CYS A 142 0.26 0.97 -15.01
C CYS A 142 0.03 0.20 -13.69
N SER A 143 1.09 -0.17 -12.97
CA SER A 143 0.95 -0.85 -11.66
C SER A 143 0.21 0.02 -10.66
N SER A 144 0.51 1.32 -10.58
CA SER A 144 -0.19 2.28 -9.70
C SER A 144 -1.70 2.36 -9.98
N ALA A 145 -2.10 2.40 -11.26
CA ALA A 145 -3.52 2.38 -11.64
C ALA A 145 -4.18 1.05 -11.27
N ALA A 146 -3.49 -0.07 -11.52
CA ALA A 146 -3.96 -1.42 -11.24
C ALA A 146 -4.11 -1.69 -9.73
N GLU A 147 -3.15 -1.25 -8.93
CA GLU A 147 -3.10 -1.34 -7.45
C GLU A 147 -4.32 -0.70 -6.79
N ASN A 148 -4.86 0.38 -7.35
CA ASN A 148 -6.00 1.11 -6.79
C ASN A 148 -7.30 0.93 -7.60
N GLY A 149 -7.31 -0.01 -8.55
CA GLY A 149 -8.52 -0.38 -9.28
C GLY A 149 -9.00 0.68 -10.28
N HIS A 150 -8.12 1.58 -10.69
CA HIS A 150 -8.44 2.67 -11.61
C HIS A 150 -8.35 2.23 -13.07
N MET A 151 -9.28 1.37 -13.44
CA MET A 151 -9.40 0.76 -14.76
C MET A 151 -9.31 1.78 -15.91
N ASP A 152 -10.03 2.90 -15.82
CA ASP A 152 -10.00 3.95 -16.85
C ASP A 152 -8.58 4.53 -17.08
N CYS A 153 -7.80 4.70 -16.01
CA CYS A 153 -6.41 5.16 -16.09
C CYS A 153 -5.51 4.09 -16.69
N LEU A 154 -5.68 2.82 -16.29
CA LEU A 154 -4.92 1.68 -16.81
C LEU A 154 -5.17 1.49 -18.32
N VAL A 155 -6.43 1.54 -18.74
CA VAL A 155 -6.83 1.45 -20.16
C VAL A 155 -6.17 2.59 -20.95
N TYR A 156 -6.33 3.83 -20.50
CA TYR A 156 -5.75 4.98 -21.18
C TYR A 156 -4.24 4.91 -21.28
N ALA A 157 -3.54 4.58 -20.18
CA ALA A 157 -2.09 4.44 -20.17
C ALA A 157 -1.64 3.39 -21.20
N ARG A 158 -2.29 2.22 -21.19
CA ARG A 158 -1.96 1.12 -22.10
C ARG A 158 -2.19 1.48 -23.57
N GLU A 159 -3.36 2.02 -23.92
CA GLU A 159 -3.72 2.37 -25.30
C GLU A 159 -2.79 3.45 -25.91
N ASN A 160 -2.16 4.26 -25.05
CA ASN A 160 -1.24 5.32 -25.47
C ASN A 160 0.24 4.91 -25.38
N GLY A 161 0.52 3.62 -25.17
CA GLY A 161 1.87 3.06 -25.24
C GLY A 161 2.68 3.19 -23.95
N CYS A 162 2.03 3.32 -22.79
CA CYS A 162 2.70 3.09 -21.51
C CYS A 162 3.12 1.61 -21.42
N PRO A 163 4.38 1.32 -21.05
CA PRO A 163 4.79 -0.06 -20.80
C PRO A 163 4.11 -0.59 -19.52
N TRP A 164 4.14 -1.90 -19.38
CA TRP A 164 3.72 -2.63 -18.18
C TRP A 164 4.60 -3.87 -18.00
N ASP A 165 4.63 -4.40 -16.79
CA ASP A 165 5.34 -5.61 -16.40
C ASP A 165 4.44 -6.47 -15.48
N GLU A 166 5.00 -7.55 -14.96
CA GLU A 166 4.33 -8.52 -14.09
C GLU A 166 3.69 -7.87 -12.86
N LYS A 167 4.25 -6.74 -12.38
CA LYS A 167 3.73 -6.00 -11.24
C LYS A 167 2.34 -5.44 -11.47
N THR A 168 2.00 -5.12 -12.72
CA THR A 168 0.65 -4.62 -13.03
C THR A 168 -0.41 -5.68 -12.69
N CYS A 169 -0.13 -6.96 -12.99
CA CYS A 169 -1.01 -8.06 -12.60
C CYS A 169 -0.94 -8.34 -11.10
N SER A 170 0.25 -8.38 -10.50
CA SER A 170 0.38 -8.70 -9.08
C SER A 170 -0.26 -7.62 -8.18
N SER A 171 -0.11 -6.33 -8.50
CA SER A 171 -0.74 -5.23 -7.74
C SER A 171 -2.26 -5.21 -7.85
N ALA A 172 -2.81 -5.54 -9.03
CA ALA A 172 -4.26 -5.71 -9.18
C ALA A 172 -4.76 -6.89 -8.33
N ALA A 173 -4.05 -8.02 -8.37
CA ALA A 173 -4.38 -9.22 -7.62
C ALA A 173 -4.26 -9.03 -6.10
N GLU A 174 -3.23 -8.30 -5.65
CA GLU A 174 -2.96 -7.94 -4.26
C GLU A 174 -4.10 -7.16 -3.61
N ASN A 175 -4.76 -6.28 -4.38
CA ASN A 175 -5.84 -5.41 -3.89
C ASN A 175 -7.23 -5.86 -4.37
N GLY A 176 -7.32 -7.04 -5.00
CA GLY A 176 -8.60 -7.64 -5.40
C GLY A 176 -9.29 -6.93 -6.57
N HIS A 177 -8.55 -6.17 -7.36
CA HIS A 177 -9.06 -5.44 -8.52
C HIS A 177 -9.15 -6.34 -9.75
N MET A 178 -10.12 -7.25 -9.70
CA MET A 178 -10.38 -8.26 -10.72
C MET A 178 -10.49 -7.69 -12.14
N ASP A 179 -11.22 -6.58 -12.31
CA ASP A 179 -11.39 -5.94 -13.64
C ASP A 179 -10.06 -5.50 -14.25
N CYS A 180 -9.16 -4.93 -13.43
CA CYS A 180 -7.82 -4.54 -13.85
C CYS A 180 -6.97 -5.76 -14.21
N LEU A 181 -7.01 -6.83 -13.39
CA LEU A 181 -6.28 -8.07 -13.62
C LEU A 181 -6.72 -8.76 -14.93
N VAL A 182 -8.03 -8.86 -15.16
CA VAL A 182 -8.60 -9.43 -16.38
C VAL A 182 -8.14 -8.62 -17.60
N TYR A 183 -8.31 -7.29 -17.56
CA TYR A 183 -7.90 -6.43 -18.67
C TYR A 183 -6.42 -6.52 -18.97
N ALA A 184 -5.56 -6.44 -17.95
CA ALA A 184 -4.12 -6.55 -18.10
C ALA A 184 -3.75 -7.88 -18.79
N ARG A 185 -4.33 -8.99 -18.30
CA ARG A 185 -4.06 -10.32 -18.84
C ARG A 185 -4.53 -10.46 -20.30
N GLU A 186 -5.76 -10.07 -20.61
CA GLU A 186 -6.35 -10.21 -21.95
C GLU A 186 -5.60 -9.38 -23.01
N ASN A 187 -4.94 -8.30 -22.60
CA ASN A 187 -4.18 -7.41 -23.48
C ASN A 187 -2.68 -7.71 -23.51
N GLY A 188 -2.25 -8.82 -22.90
CA GLY A 188 -0.89 -9.34 -23.00
C GLY A 188 0.09 -8.78 -21.98
N CYS A 189 -0.37 -8.30 -20.82
CA CYS A 189 0.48 -8.06 -19.67
C CYS A 189 1.09 -9.39 -19.19
N PRO A 190 2.40 -9.45 -18.94
CA PRO A 190 2.99 -10.63 -18.33
C PRO A 190 2.53 -10.76 -16.88
N TRP A 191 2.72 -11.96 -16.33
CA TRP A 191 2.47 -12.29 -14.94
C TRP A 191 3.41 -13.41 -14.51
N ASP A 192 3.60 -13.55 -13.21
CA ASP A 192 4.45 -14.55 -12.59
C ASP A 192 3.80 -15.09 -11.30
N GLU A 193 4.54 -15.91 -10.56
CA GLU A 193 4.09 -16.53 -9.31
C GLU A 193 3.60 -15.50 -8.28
N GLN A 194 4.12 -14.27 -8.34
CA GLN A 194 3.74 -13.19 -7.43
C GLN A 194 2.26 -12.81 -7.58
N THR A 195 1.68 -12.94 -8.78
CA THR A 195 0.26 -12.66 -8.99
C THR A 195 -0.63 -13.59 -8.15
N CYS A 196 -0.31 -14.88 -8.11
CA CYS A 196 -1.03 -15.83 -7.27
C CYS A 196 -0.75 -15.62 -5.78
N SER A 197 0.52 -15.40 -5.39
CA SER A 197 0.86 -15.23 -3.98
C SER A 197 0.27 -13.96 -3.38
N SER A 198 0.24 -12.85 -4.13
CA SER A 198 -0.36 -11.59 -3.67
C SER A 198 -1.88 -11.67 -3.53
N ALA A 199 -2.57 -12.35 -4.44
CA ALA A 199 -4.01 -12.63 -4.27
C ALA A 199 -4.28 -13.48 -3.03
N ALA A 200 -3.47 -14.52 -2.82
CA ALA A 200 -3.58 -15.41 -1.67
C ALA A 200 -3.26 -14.72 -0.34
N GLU A 201 -2.29 -13.81 -0.35
CA GLU A 201 -1.86 -13.01 0.82
C GLU A 201 -2.95 -12.11 1.38
N ASN A 202 -3.79 -11.53 0.51
CA ASN A 202 -4.88 -10.63 0.90
C ASN A 202 -6.27 -11.28 0.79
N GLY A 203 -6.32 -12.59 0.51
CA GLY A 203 -7.57 -13.36 0.52
C GLY A 203 -8.48 -13.09 -0.68
N HIS A 204 -7.94 -12.58 -1.78
CA HIS A 204 -8.68 -12.28 -3.01
C HIS A 204 -8.87 -13.54 -3.86
N MET A 205 -9.76 -14.41 -3.38
CA MET A 205 -10.06 -15.71 -3.96
C MET A 205 -10.41 -15.64 -5.46
N ASP A 206 -11.22 -14.67 -5.87
CA ASP A 206 -11.62 -14.50 -7.27
C ASP A 206 -10.41 -14.23 -8.19
N CYS A 207 -9.45 -13.41 -7.72
CA CYS A 207 -8.23 -13.13 -8.45
C CYS A 207 -7.32 -14.38 -8.52
N LEU A 208 -7.20 -15.12 -7.41
CA LEU A 208 -6.40 -16.35 -7.36
C LEU A 208 -6.95 -17.43 -8.30
N VAL A 209 -8.27 -17.64 -8.29
CA VAL A 209 -8.96 -18.60 -9.18
C VAL A 209 -8.75 -18.20 -10.64
N TYR A 210 -9.00 -16.93 -10.98
CA TYR A 210 -8.82 -16.46 -12.35
C TYR A 210 -7.38 -16.61 -12.84
N ALA A 211 -6.41 -16.18 -12.02
CA ALA A 211 -4.99 -16.29 -12.36
C ALA A 211 -4.63 -17.76 -12.61
N ARG A 212 -5.06 -18.66 -11.73
CA ARG A 212 -4.76 -20.08 -11.85
C ARG A 212 -5.38 -20.71 -13.09
N GLU A 213 -6.68 -20.47 -13.33
CA GLU A 213 -7.42 -21.04 -14.47
C GLU A 213 -6.88 -20.56 -15.82
N ASN A 214 -6.30 -19.36 -15.87
CA ASN A 214 -5.74 -18.78 -17.10
C ASN A 214 -4.23 -19.03 -17.26
N GLY A 215 -3.65 -19.88 -16.41
CA GLY A 215 -2.29 -20.40 -16.56
C GLY A 215 -1.20 -19.57 -15.89
N CYS A 216 -1.52 -18.74 -14.90
CA CYS A 216 -0.53 -18.09 -14.06
C CYS A 216 0.25 -19.16 -13.28
N PRO A 217 1.59 -19.09 -13.23
CA PRO A 217 2.34 -19.96 -12.34
C PRO A 217 2.08 -19.59 -10.88
N TRP A 218 2.43 -20.52 -10.00
CA TRP A 218 2.36 -20.36 -8.55
C TRP A 218 3.45 -21.21 -7.90
N ASP A 219 3.82 -20.88 -6.68
CA ASP A 219 4.83 -21.59 -5.91
C ASP A 219 4.45 -21.71 -4.43
N VAL A 220 5.41 -22.13 -3.59
CA VAL A 220 5.20 -22.30 -2.15
C VAL A 220 4.73 -21.02 -1.45
N MET A 221 5.02 -19.84 -2.01
CA MET A 221 4.61 -18.56 -1.44
C MET A 221 3.09 -18.39 -1.46
N THR A 222 2.39 -19.02 -2.41
CA THR A 222 0.92 -18.94 -2.49
C THR A 222 0.26 -19.59 -1.27
N CYS A 223 0.63 -20.82 -0.94
CA CYS A 223 0.14 -21.49 0.27
C CYS A 223 0.63 -20.80 1.54
N ARG A 224 1.91 -20.40 1.57
CA ARG A 224 2.52 -19.72 2.72
C ARG A 224 1.77 -18.44 3.08
N ASN A 225 1.58 -17.53 2.12
CA ASN A 225 0.99 -16.22 2.38
C ASN A 225 -0.50 -16.32 2.74
N ALA A 226 -1.24 -17.25 2.12
CA ALA A 226 -2.61 -17.56 2.54
C ALA A 226 -2.67 -18.02 4.00
N ALA A 227 -1.75 -18.91 4.40
CA ALA A 227 -1.72 -19.44 5.76
C ALA A 227 -1.28 -18.37 6.78
N GLU A 228 -0.30 -17.52 6.42
CA GLU A 228 0.20 -16.42 7.26
C GLU A 228 -0.87 -15.40 7.64
N ASN A 229 -1.80 -15.12 6.71
CA ASN A 229 -2.87 -14.14 6.88
C ASN A 229 -4.24 -14.77 7.16
N GLY A 230 -4.31 -16.10 7.31
CA GLY A 230 -5.52 -16.81 7.71
C GLY A 230 -6.57 -16.93 6.62
N HIS A 231 -6.18 -16.81 5.36
CA HIS A 231 -7.07 -16.96 4.21
C HIS A 231 -7.27 -18.43 3.86
N MET A 232 -8.01 -19.11 4.73
CA MET A 232 -8.29 -20.55 4.66
C MET A 232 -8.83 -20.99 3.29
N ASP A 233 -9.76 -20.23 2.71
CA ASP A 233 -10.34 -20.55 1.39
C ASP A 233 -9.27 -20.56 0.28
N CYS A 234 -8.34 -19.59 0.31
CA CYS A 234 -7.22 -19.53 -0.63
C CYS A 234 -6.25 -20.69 -0.41
N LEU A 235 -5.94 -21.03 0.84
CA LEU A 235 -5.07 -22.14 1.19
C LEU A 235 -5.65 -23.50 0.74
N VAL A 236 -6.95 -23.71 0.99
CA VAL A 236 -7.66 -24.93 0.56
C VAL A 236 -7.63 -25.04 -0.95
N TYR A 237 -8.05 -23.99 -1.66
CA TYR A 237 -8.07 -23.98 -3.12
C TYR A 237 -6.68 -24.23 -3.73
N ALA A 238 -5.67 -23.51 -3.24
CA ALA A 238 -4.30 -23.68 -3.71
C ALA A 238 -3.84 -25.13 -3.52
N ARG A 239 -4.07 -25.71 -2.34
CA ARG A 239 -3.70 -27.09 -2.05
C ARG A 239 -4.42 -28.10 -2.93
N GLU A 240 -5.74 -28.00 -3.04
CA GLU A 240 -6.57 -28.93 -3.82
C GLU A 240 -6.23 -28.91 -5.32
N ASN A 241 -5.76 -27.77 -5.83
CA ASN A 241 -5.39 -27.60 -7.23
C ASN A 241 -3.89 -27.83 -7.51
N GLY A 242 -3.14 -28.33 -6.51
CA GLY A 242 -1.77 -28.83 -6.67
C GLY A 242 -0.67 -27.80 -6.45
N CYS A 243 -0.96 -26.69 -5.75
CA CYS A 243 0.08 -25.76 -5.33
C CYS A 243 1.05 -26.46 -4.36
N PRO A 244 2.38 -26.30 -4.56
CA PRO A 244 3.34 -26.83 -3.61
C PRO A 244 3.23 -26.09 -2.26
N TRP A 245 3.68 -26.78 -1.22
CA TRP A 245 3.85 -26.23 0.12
C TRP A 245 5.04 -26.89 0.80
N ASP A 246 5.55 -26.27 1.85
CA ASP A 246 6.64 -26.76 2.68
C ASP A 246 6.39 -26.36 4.15
N GLU A 247 7.37 -26.59 5.03
CA GLU A 247 7.30 -26.29 6.45
C GLU A 247 6.91 -24.83 6.74
N SER A 248 7.16 -23.91 5.80
CA SER A 248 6.80 -22.50 5.91
C SER A 248 5.31 -22.27 5.96
N THR A 249 4.50 -23.11 5.33
CA THR A 249 3.04 -22.97 5.43
C THR A 249 2.58 -23.14 6.89
N CYS A 250 3.11 -24.15 7.59
CA CYS A 250 2.77 -24.38 8.99
C CYS A 250 3.32 -23.29 9.92
N TYR A 251 4.60 -22.92 9.81
CA TYR A 251 5.17 -21.96 10.77
C TYR A 251 4.66 -20.54 10.55
N ASN A 252 4.23 -20.15 9.34
CA ASN A 252 3.61 -18.85 9.12
C ASN A 252 2.14 -18.83 9.57
N ALA A 253 1.37 -19.91 9.37
CA ALA A 253 0.04 -20.05 9.99
C ALA A 253 0.10 -19.91 11.51
N ALA A 254 1.09 -20.58 12.12
CA ALA A 254 1.36 -20.48 13.54
C ALA A 254 1.79 -19.06 13.97
N SER A 255 2.57 -18.37 13.13
CA SER A 255 3.02 -16.98 13.38
C SER A 255 1.89 -15.96 13.33
N GLY A 256 0.91 -16.15 12.44
CA GLY A 256 -0.29 -15.30 12.34
C GLY A 256 -1.41 -15.70 13.32
N GLY A 257 -1.27 -16.85 13.98
CA GLY A 257 -2.25 -17.36 14.94
C GLY A 257 -3.46 -18.03 14.31
N HIS A 258 -3.35 -18.42 13.05
CA HIS A 258 -4.43 -19.04 12.28
C HIS A 258 -4.43 -20.55 12.50
N LEU A 259 -5.00 -20.96 13.63
CA LEU A 259 -5.05 -22.36 14.06
C LEU A 259 -5.75 -23.25 13.04
N ASP A 260 -6.83 -22.77 12.42
CA ASP A 260 -7.57 -23.46 11.36
C ASP A 260 -6.69 -23.78 10.15
N CYS A 261 -5.90 -22.80 9.68
CA CYS A 261 -4.93 -22.99 8.62
C CYS A 261 -3.83 -23.98 9.02
N LEU A 262 -3.32 -23.90 10.25
CA LEU A 262 -2.31 -24.81 10.78
C LEU A 262 -2.83 -26.25 10.89
N VAL A 263 -4.05 -26.44 11.40
CA VAL A 263 -4.73 -27.75 11.51
C VAL A 263 -4.91 -28.33 10.11
N TYR A 264 -5.47 -27.56 9.18
CA TYR A 264 -5.69 -28.02 7.82
C TYR A 264 -4.39 -28.43 7.12
N ALA A 265 -3.36 -27.57 7.18
CA ALA A 265 -2.05 -27.86 6.60
C ALA A 265 -1.49 -29.17 7.19
N ARG A 266 -1.56 -29.34 8.51
CA ARG A 266 -1.05 -30.53 9.19
C ARG A 266 -1.80 -31.80 8.81
N GLU A 267 -3.13 -31.76 8.83
CA GLU A 267 -3.99 -32.92 8.53
C GLU A 267 -3.86 -33.37 7.07
N ASN A 268 -3.53 -32.46 6.16
CA ASN A 268 -3.35 -32.74 4.74
C ASN A 268 -1.89 -33.04 4.35
N GLY A 269 -1.02 -33.23 5.34
CA GLY A 269 0.35 -33.73 5.14
C GLY A 269 1.39 -32.65 4.83
N CYS A 270 1.12 -31.38 5.13
CA CYS A 270 2.16 -30.36 5.13
C CYS A 270 3.21 -30.72 6.20
N PRO A 271 4.52 -30.69 5.86
CA PRO A 271 5.55 -30.88 6.86
C PRO A 271 5.55 -29.68 7.82
N TRP A 272 6.16 -29.90 8.97
CA TRP A 272 6.38 -28.86 9.97
C TRP A 272 7.68 -29.17 10.71
N ASP A 273 8.26 -28.15 11.31
CA ASP A 273 9.46 -28.30 12.14
C ASP A 273 9.39 -27.40 13.37
N LYS A 274 10.52 -27.30 14.09
CA LYS A 274 10.63 -26.54 15.33
C LYS A 274 10.34 -25.05 15.21
N TRP A 275 10.38 -24.51 13.99
CA TRP A 275 9.99 -23.12 13.74
C TRP A 275 8.50 -22.92 13.97
N THR A 276 7.66 -23.93 13.79
CA THR A 276 6.20 -23.83 14.03
C THR A 276 5.90 -23.42 15.47
N CYS A 277 6.44 -24.15 16.46
CA CYS A 277 6.30 -23.78 17.87
C CYS A 277 6.97 -22.43 18.18
N SER A 278 8.16 -22.18 17.60
CA SER A 278 8.90 -20.94 17.83
C SER A 278 8.19 -19.70 17.28
N SER A 279 7.47 -19.84 16.17
CA SER A 279 6.66 -18.81 15.53
C SER A 279 5.34 -18.58 16.27
N ALA A 280 4.64 -19.63 16.68
CA ALA A 280 3.47 -19.50 17.56
C ALA A 280 3.83 -18.73 18.85
N ALA A 281 4.95 -19.08 19.47
CA ALA A 281 5.46 -18.40 20.66
C ALA A 281 5.90 -16.95 20.38
N TYR A 282 6.38 -16.65 19.17
CA TYR A 282 6.74 -15.30 18.74
C TYR A 282 5.53 -14.39 18.50
N GLY A 283 4.44 -14.92 17.95
CA GLY A 283 3.18 -14.20 17.78
C GLY A 283 2.31 -14.18 19.04
N GLY A 284 2.66 -14.98 20.04
CA GLY A 284 1.89 -15.11 21.28
C GLY A 284 0.62 -15.94 21.14
N HIS A 285 0.57 -16.80 20.12
CA HIS A 285 -0.60 -17.58 19.75
C HIS A 285 -0.61 -18.92 20.49
N MET A 286 -1.12 -18.90 21.72
CA MET A 286 -1.19 -20.05 22.62
C MET A 286 -1.87 -21.27 21.99
N ASP A 287 -3.00 -21.08 21.32
CA ASP A 287 -3.76 -22.20 20.75
C ASP A 287 -2.96 -22.93 19.67
N CYS A 288 -2.22 -22.18 18.83
CA CYS A 288 -1.31 -22.75 17.84
C CYS A 288 -0.14 -23.49 18.50
N LEU A 289 0.44 -22.92 19.57
CA LEU A 289 1.56 -23.54 20.30
C LEU A 289 1.13 -24.85 20.99
N ILE A 290 -0.04 -24.85 21.65
CA ILE A 290 -0.61 -26.03 22.30
C ILE A 290 -0.91 -27.10 21.25
N TYR A 291 -1.63 -26.76 20.18
CA TYR A 291 -1.97 -27.70 19.13
C TYR A 291 -0.72 -28.32 18.50
N ALA A 292 0.26 -27.50 18.12
CA ALA A 292 1.51 -27.98 17.54
C ALA A 292 2.22 -28.95 18.50
N ARG A 293 2.30 -28.60 19.79
CA ARG A 293 2.97 -29.43 20.79
C ARG A 293 2.26 -30.75 21.03
N GLU A 294 0.94 -30.74 21.22
CA GLU A 294 0.13 -31.93 21.47
C GLU A 294 0.15 -32.92 20.29
N ASN A 295 0.31 -32.40 19.07
CA ASN A 295 0.37 -33.21 17.86
C ASN A 295 1.81 -33.59 17.44
N GLY A 296 2.79 -33.36 18.33
CA GLY A 296 4.15 -33.88 18.18
C GLY A 296 5.10 -33.00 17.36
N CYS A 297 4.77 -31.72 17.13
CA CYS A 297 5.72 -30.77 16.57
C CYS A 297 6.94 -30.66 17.50
N PRO A 298 8.17 -30.75 16.96
CA PRO A 298 9.36 -30.49 17.75
C PRO A 298 9.38 -29.02 18.21
N TRP A 299 10.13 -28.76 19.26
CA TRP A 299 10.44 -27.42 19.73
C TRP A 299 11.88 -27.37 20.24
N ASP A 300 12.47 -26.19 20.29
CA ASP A 300 13.77 -25.97 20.92
C ASP A 300 13.78 -24.66 21.71
N VAL A 301 14.97 -24.28 22.18
CA VAL A 301 15.22 -23.07 22.97
C VAL A 301 14.69 -21.79 22.30
N MET A 302 14.53 -21.77 20.97
CA MET A 302 13.98 -20.63 20.26
C MET A 302 12.52 -20.34 20.64
N THR A 303 11.75 -21.35 21.04
CA THR A 303 10.37 -21.20 21.53
C THR A 303 10.32 -20.27 22.74
N CYS A 304 11.10 -20.60 23.78
CA CYS A 304 11.20 -19.77 24.98
C CYS A 304 11.83 -18.40 24.67
N ASN A 305 12.88 -18.36 23.83
CA ASN A 305 13.54 -17.10 23.45
C ASN A 305 12.58 -16.13 22.76
N ASN A 306 11.78 -16.61 21.82
CA ASN A 306 10.85 -15.79 21.06
C ASN A 306 9.70 -15.29 21.94
N ALA A 307 9.12 -16.15 22.77
CA ALA A 307 8.10 -15.74 23.74
C ALA A 307 8.65 -14.66 24.69
N ALA A 308 9.85 -14.87 25.25
CA ALA A 308 10.50 -13.90 26.14
C ALA A 308 10.88 -12.59 25.43
N LYS A 309 11.33 -12.65 24.17
CA LYS A 309 11.69 -11.48 23.34
C LYS A 309 10.49 -10.60 23.03
N ARG A 310 9.30 -11.19 22.89
CA ARG A 310 8.05 -10.50 22.54
C ARG A 310 7.13 -10.24 23.73
N GLY A 311 7.51 -10.70 24.93
CA GLY A 311 6.74 -10.50 26.15
C GLY A 311 5.51 -11.39 26.24
N HIS A 312 5.46 -12.49 25.50
CA HIS A 312 4.34 -13.44 25.52
C HIS A 312 4.51 -14.42 26.67
N LYS A 313 4.23 -13.93 27.88
CA LYS A 313 4.43 -14.68 29.13
C LYS A 313 3.70 -16.03 29.14
N ASP A 314 2.46 -16.09 28.66
CA ASP A 314 1.68 -17.34 28.68
C ASP A 314 2.34 -18.43 27.82
N CYS A 315 2.84 -18.07 26.64
CA CYS A 315 3.62 -18.98 25.77
C CYS A 315 4.91 -19.43 26.46
N LEU A 316 5.61 -18.52 27.14
CA LEU A 316 6.83 -18.82 27.86
C LEU A 316 6.58 -19.78 29.03
N VAL A 317 5.56 -19.50 29.85
CA VAL A 317 5.14 -20.33 30.97
C VAL A 317 4.79 -21.73 30.49
N TYR A 318 3.90 -21.83 29.48
CA TYR A 318 3.48 -23.10 28.92
C TYR A 318 4.67 -23.91 28.38
N ALA A 319 5.55 -23.28 27.60
CA ALA A 319 6.72 -23.95 27.05
C ALA A 319 7.65 -24.46 28.15
N MET A 320 7.95 -23.64 29.16
CA MET A 320 8.84 -24.03 30.28
C MET A 320 8.24 -25.15 31.14
N GLU A 321 6.94 -25.08 31.46
CA GLU A 321 6.26 -26.08 32.29
C GLU A 321 6.11 -27.43 31.59
N ASN A 322 6.04 -27.43 30.26
CA ASN A 322 5.96 -28.65 29.46
C ASN A 322 7.33 -29.15 28.97
N GLY A 323 8.43 -28.62 29.50
CA GLY A 323 9.78 -29.14 29.31
C GLY A 323 10.52 -28.62 28.08
N CYS A 324 10.10 -27.49 27.51
CA CYS A 324 10.91 -26.78 26.52
C CYS A 324 12.19 -26.24 27.16
N GLN A 325 13.33 -26.47 26.51
CA GLN A 325 14.60 -25.94 26.96
C GLN A 325 14.62 -24.41 26.88
N TRP A 326 15.39 -23.77 27.75
CA TRP A 326 15.63 -22.33 27.77
C TRP A 326 17.09 -22.07 28.17
N ASN A 327 17.62 -20.88 27.90
CA ASN A 327 19.01 -20.55 28.21
C ASN A 327 19.18 -19.08 28.62
N ASP A 328 20.42 -18.65 28.84
CA ASP A 328 20.73 -17.27 29.24
C ASP A 328 20.25 -16.22 28.24
N LEU A 329 20.10 -16.57 26.94
CA LEU A 329 19.54 -15.66 25.95
C LEU A 329 18.06 -15.39 26.21
N THR A 330 17.31 -16.37 26.73
CA THR A 330 15.91 -16.19 27.12
C THR A 330 15.77 -15.05 28.14
N CYS A 331 16.61 -15.06 29.19
CA CYS A 331 16.67 -14.00 30.19
C CYS A 331 17.10 -12.65 29.59
N LYS A 332 18.14 -12.66 28.73
CA LYS A 332 18.66 -11.45 28.08
C LYS A 332 17.61 -10.81 27.18
N TYR A 333 16.87 -11.59 26.40
CA TYR A 333 15.83 -11.07 25.52
C TYR A 333 14.68 -10.43 26.28
N ALA A 334 14.20 -11.06 27.37
CA ALA A 334 13.20 -10.45 28.24
C ALA A 334 13.71 -9.11 28.83
N ALA A 335 14.95 -9.08 29.29
CA ALA A 335 15.55 -7.87 29.86
C ALA A 335 15.79 -6.75 28.83
N TRP A 336 16.31 -7.08 27.64
CA TRP A 336 16.60 -6.10 26.58
C TRP A 336 15.34 -5.45 26.00
N ASN A 337 14.21 -6.14 26.04
CA ASN A 337 12.92 -5.62 25.54
C ASN A 337 11.98 -5.17 26.67
N ASP A 338 12.48 -5.03 27.91
CA ASP A 338 11.75 -4.57 29.11
C ASP A 338 10.50 -5.41 29.47
N HIS A 339 10.52 -6.70 29.16
CA HIS A 339 9.47 -7.66 29.55
C HIS A 339 9.73 -8.22 30.96
N LYS A 340 9.48 -7.38 31.97
CA LYS A 340 9.79 -7.68 33.39
C LYS A 340 9.05 -8.91 33.92
N ASP A 341 7.80 -9.08 33.54
CA ASP A 341 6.94 -10.20 33.93
C ASP A 341 7.49 -11.56 33.45
N CYS A 342 8.01 -11.61 32.23
CA CYS A 342 8.73 -12.77 31.69
C CYS A 342 10.05 -12.99 32.44
N LEU A 343 10.82 -11.92 32.67
CA LEU A 343 12.11 -11.99 33.36
C LEU A 343 11.98 -12.49 34.79
N ASP A 344 11.00 -11.98 35.54
CA ASP A 344 10.72 -12.36 36.92
C ASP A 344 10.30 -13.84 36.98
N TYR A 345 9.41 -14.27 36.08
CA TYR A 345 9.03 -15.68 35.99
C TYR A 345 10.23 -16.61 35.72
N ILE A 346 11.11 -16.26 34.78
CA ILE A 346 12.31 -17.07 34.48
C ILE A 346 13.23 -17.13 35.71
N ARG A 347 13.44 -16.01 36.40
CA ARG A 347 14.30 -15.95 37.61
C ARG A 347 13.75 -16.81 38.73
N GLU A 348 12.44 -16.72 39.00
CA GLU A 348 11.76 -17.49 40.05
C GLU A 348 11.78 -19.00 39.79
N ASN A 349 11.77 -19.42 38.52
CA ASN A 349 11.69 -20.83 38.13
C ASN A 349 13.02 -21.42 37.64
N SER A 350 14.10 -20.63 37.58
CA SER A 350 15.43 -21.04 37.14
C SER A 350 16.01 -22.25 37.89
N HIS A 351 15.66 -22.41 39.17
CA HIS A 351 16.08 -23.53 40.02
C HIS A 351 15.19 -24.77 39.91
N LYS A 352 13.95 -24.63 39.42
CA LYS A 352 12.95 -25.71 39.36
C LYS A 352 12.99 -26.49 38.04
N ILE A 353 13.41 -25.83 36.95
CA ILE A 353 13.25 -26.33 35.57
C ILE A 353 14.61 -26.67 34.93
N ARG A 354 15.72 -26.70 35.71
CA ARG A 354 16.99 -27.27 35.22
C ARG A 354 16.81 -28.78 35.03
N THR A 355 16.46 -29.21 33.82
CA THR A 355 16.68 -30.59 33.40
C THR A 355 18.19 -30.89 33.48
N PRO A 356 18.61 -31.99 34.11
CA PRO A 356 20.02 -32.36 34.13
C PRO A 356 20.51 -32.56 32.70
N LEU A 357 21.71 -32.01 32.44
CA LEU A 357 22.44 -32.09 31.17
C LEU A 357 22.61 -33.54 30.67
#